data_AF-A0A962ZSQ2-F1
#
_entry.id   AF-A0A962ZSQ2-F1
#
_cell.length_a   1.000
_cell.length_b   1.000
_cell.length_c   1.000
_cell.angle_alpha   90.00
_cell.angle_beta   90.00
_cell.angle_gamma   90.00
#
_symmetry.space_group_name_H-M   'P 1'
#
loop_
_entity.id
_entity.type
_entity.pdbx_description
1 polymer ?
#
loop_
_entity_poly.entity_id
_entity_poly.type
_entity_poly.pdbx_seq_one_letter_code
_entity_poly.pdbx_strand_id
1 'polypeptide(L)' 'METRQDQTQRDTAQAIPMTRLQRLGHWMQDPMGGVIAASVATIGSFGVVISGMWAINVALN' A
#
# COMPACT_ATOMS: atom_id res chain seq x y z
N MET A 1 -13.18 0.74 41.39
CA MET A 1 -13.27 0.02 40.10
C MET A 1 -12.37 0.73 39.09
N GLU A 2 -11.06 0.78 39.36
CA GLU A 2 -10.09 1.68 38.72
C GLU A 2 -8.85 0.89 38.29
N THR A 3 -9.05 -0.26 37.66
CA THR A 3 -7.95 -1.16 37.27
C THR A 3 -8.04 -1.62 35.81
N ARG A 4 -9.15 -1.33 35.12
CA ARG A 4 -9.38 -1.77 33.73
C ARG A 4 -8.87 -0.79 32.68
N GLN A 5 -8.85 0.51 32.98
CA GLN A 5 -8.40 1.54 32.03
C GLN A 5 -6.89 1.54 31.82
N ASP A 6 -6.10 1.28 32.86
CA ASP A 6 -4.64 1.15 32.76
C ASP A 6 -4.20 -0.03 31.89
N GLN A 7 -4.98 -1.11 31.90
CA GLN A 7 -4.65 -2.33 31.16
C GLN A 7 -4.89 -2.14 29.65
N THR A 8 -6.00 -1.49 29.26
CA THR A 8 -6.27 -1.19 27.84
C THR A 8 -5.25 -0.23 27.24
N GLN A 9 -4.69 0.68 28.04
CA GLN A 9 -3.68 1.64 27.58
C GLN A 9 -2.29 1.00 27.43
N ARG A 10 -1.95 0.00 28.25
CA ARG A 10 -0.68 -0.75 28.14
C ARG A 10 -0.65 -1.72 26.97
N ASP A 11 -1.78 -2.36 26.63
CA ASP A 11 -1.88 -3.19 25.42
C ASP A 11 -1.66 -2.35 24.14
N THR A 12 -2.08 -1.08 24.12
CA THR A 12 -1.79 -0.18 22.98
C THR A 12 -0.34 0.32 22.95
N ALA A 13 0.35 0.34 24.09
CA ALA A 13 1.75 0.80 24.18
C ALA A 13 2.78 -0.29 23.82
N GLN A 14 2.36 -1.57 23.78
CA GLN A 14 3.17 -2.71 23.37
C GLN A 14 3.00 -3.11 21.90
N ALA A 15 2.23 -2.35 21.13
CA ALA A 15 2.27 -2.45 19.68
C ALA A 15 3.65 -2.00 19.20
N ILE A 16 4.57 -2.96 19.05
CA ILE A 16 5.87 -2.80 18.40
C ILE A 16 5.61 -1.89 17.19
N PRO A 17 6.29 -0.73 17.07
CA PRO A 17 6.01 0.21 15.99
C PRO A 17 6.35 -0.50 14.67
N MET A 18 5.33 -1.08 14.03
CA MET A 18 5.47 -1.69 12.72
C MET A 18 5.89 -0.57 11.78
N THR A 19 7.09 -0.69 11.24
CA THR A 19 7.56 0.25 10.23
C THR A 19 6.60 0.23 9.05
N ARG A 20 6.38 1.38 8.39
CA ARG A 20 5.44 1.48 7.24
C ARG A 20 5.72 0.44 6.16
N LEU A 21 6.99 0.06 6.00
CA LEU A 21 7.43 -0.99 5.09
C LEU A 21 6.99 -2.40 5.53
N GLN A 22 7.06 -2.73 6.82
CA GLN A 22 6.55 -4.00 7.36
C GLN A 22 5.02 -4.07 7.23
N ARG A 23 4.33 -2.95 7.45
CA ARG A 23 2.87 -2.89 7.26
C ARG A 23 2.47 -3.06 5.79
N LEU A 24 3.24 -2.49 4.86
CA LEU A 24 3.03 -2.69 3.43
C LEU A 24 3.34 -4.13 3.00
N GLY A 25 4.42 -4.71 3.51
CA GLY A 25 4.79 -6.11 3.25
C GLY A 25 3.73 -7.10 3.75
N HIS A 26 3.20 -6.86 4.95
CA HIS A 26 2.08 -7.63 5.48
C HIS A 26 0.80 -7.45 4.65
N TRP A 27 0.49 -6.21 4.25
CA TRP A 27 -0.65 -5.92 3.37
C TRP A 27 -0.51 -6.57 1.99
N MET A 28 0.69 -6.64 1.43
CA MET A 28 0.94 -7.35 0.16
C MET A 28 0.87 -8.88 0.30
N GLN A 29 1.16 -9.42 1.50
CA GLN A 29 0.99 -10.85 1.80
C GLN A 29 -0.48 -11.23 1.99
N ASP A 30 -1.35 -10.27 2.34
CA ASP A 30 -2.79 -10.51 2.37
C ASP A 30 -3.33 -10.71 0.93
N PRO A 31 -4.13 -11.76 0.67
CA PRO A 31 -4.65 -12.06 -0.67
C PRO A 31 -5.47 -10.91 -1.28
N MET A 32 -6.09 -10.08 -0.44
CA MET A 32 -6.80 -8.86 -0.88
C MET A 32 -5.84 -7.74 -1.30
N GLY A 33 -4.70 -7.55 -0.62
CA GLY A 33 -3.71 -6.54 -1.01
C GLY A 33 -2.93 -6.92 -2.26
N GLY A 34 -2.70 -8.22 -2.48
CA GLY A 34 -2.15 -8.74 -3.75
C GLY A 34 -3.02 -8.41 -4.97
N VAL A 35 -4.35 -8.56 -4.86
CA VAL A 35 -5.29 -8.20 -5.96
C VAL A 35 -5.25 -6.71 -6.26
N ILE A 36 -5.19 -5.86 -5.23
CA ILE A 36 -5.11 -4.41 -5.40
C ILE A 36 -3.77 -4.03 -6.04
N ALA A 37 -2.65 -4.60 -5.59
CA ALA A 37 -1.34 -4.36 -6.18
C ALA A 37 -1.28 -4.78 -7.66
N ALA A 38 -1.82 -5.96 -8.00
CA ALA A 38 -1.90 -6.42 -9.39
C ALA A 38 -2.81 -5.53 -10.25
N SER A 39 -3.91 -5.04 -9.70
CA SER A 39 -4.84 -4.14 -10.40
C SER A 39 -4.19 -2.79 -10.69
N VAL A 40 -3.49 -2.22 -9.71
CA VAL A 40 -2.71 -0.98 -9.88
C VAL A 40 -1.60 -1.15 -10.90
N ALA A 41 -0.88 -2.29 -10.87
CA ALA A 41 0.14 -2.59 -11.87
C ALA A 41 -0.44 -2.71 -13.29
N THR A 42 -1.61 -3.34 -13.43
CA THR A 42 -2.29 -3.50 -14.73
C THR A 42 -2.77 -2.15 -15.28
N ILE A 43 -3.48 -1.37 -14.46
CA ILE A 43 -3.97 -0.04 -14.85
C ILE A 43 -2.80 0.91 -15.14
N GLY A 44 -1.74 0.86 -14.32
CA GLY A 44 -0.52 1.63 -14.52
C GLY A 44 0.19 1.29 -15.84
N SER A 45 0.21 0.00 -16.21
CA SER A 45 0.83 -0.44 -17.47
C SER A 45 0.14 0.16 -18.70
N PHE A 46 -1.20 0.24 -18.71
CA PHE A 46 -1.92 0.92 -19.78
C PHE A 46 -1.60 2.41 -19.85
N GLY A 47 -1.50 3.08 -18.69
CA GLY A 47 -1.11 4.49 -18.62
C GLY A 47 0.29 4.76 -19.18
N VAL A 48 1.25 3.88 -18.90
CA VAL A 48 2.62 3.99 -19.44
C VAL A 48 2.63 3.84 -20.96
N VAL A 49 1.88 2.88 -21.51
CA VAL A 49 1.80 2.68 -22.97
C VAL A 49 1.16 3.87 -23.67
N ILE A 50 0.02 4.36 -23.17
CA ILE A 50 -0.68 5.53 -23.75
C ILE A 50 0.21 6.77 -23.67
N SER A 51 0.87 6.99 -22.52
CA SER A 51 1.81 8.10 -22.34
C SER A 51 3.00 8.01 -23.29
N GLY A 52 3.57 6.81 -23.49
CA GLY A 52 4.65 6.58 -24.44
C GLY A 52 4.23 6.85 -25.89
N MET A 53 3.05 6.39 -26.29
CA MET A 53 2.49 6.68 -27.62
C MET A 53 2.32 8.18 -27.86
N TRP A 54 1.80 8.91 -26.87
CA TRP A 54 1.68 10.36 -26.95
C TRP A 54 3.04 11.06 -27.01
N ALA A 55 4.00 10.64 -26.17
CA ALA A 55 5.35 11.21 -26.16
C ALA A 55 6.09 11.01 -27.50
N ILE A 56 5.95 9.83 -28.12
CA ILE A 56 6.50 9.57 -29.46
C ILE A 56 5.84 10.48 -30.49
N ASN A 57 4.52 10.65 -30.43
CA ASN A 57 3.79 11.53 -31.35
C ASN A 57 4.24 13.00 -31.23
N VAL A 58 4.46 13.50 -30.00
CA VAL A 58 4.99 14.85 -29.77
C VAL A 58 6.44 14.98 -30.25
N ALA A 59 7.26 13.95 -30.09
CA ALA A 59 8.66 13.98 -30.52
C ALA A 59 8.83 13.97 -32.05
N LEU A 60 7.88 13.38 -32.77
CA LEU A 60 7.91 13.25 -34.23
C LEU A 60 7.21 14.41 -34.96
N ASN A 61 6.41 15.21 -34.27
CA ASN A 61 5.64 16.33 -34.82
C ASN A 61 6.19 17.68 -34.39
#